data_AF-A0A956IHB6-F1
#
_entry.id   AF-A0A956IHB6-F1
#
_cell.length_a   1.000
_cell.length_b   1.000
_cell.length_c   1.000
_cell.angle_alpha   90.00
_cell.angle_beta   90.00
_cell.angle_gamma   90.00
#
_symmetry.space_group_name_H-M   'P 1'
#
loop_
_entity.id
_entity.type
_entity.pdbx_description
1 polymer ?
#
loop_
_entity_poly.entity_id
_entity_poly.type
_entity_poly.pdbx_seq_one_letter_code
_entity_poly.pdbx_strand_id
1 'polypeptide(L)'
;MTGSAPAAEAEPRASGARWLELLVALACAPIFAVAVKSWDVWWHLATGRYIAAQHRIPDTDPFSYTMKGEPWRLVNGVADLVLYGFHAALGVAGLVVAKLVFGALTVLLVGLGARRLGAGAGLRVALMIAVALLLQARLSLARPLILGAALIAAGNLAALRLEEDGDGKDRAPLAFFALSLPIWPLIHGTAIVGLAQLGLVTLVLVMGRGAGARSARRALACLAWVTVVAAAAPFWRDLVAVAVGRGGGVTA
;
A
#
# COMPACT_ATOMS: atom_id res chain seq x y z
N MET A 1 60.27 -7.06 18.38
CA MET A 1 59.03 -7.72 18.85
C MET A 1 57.84 -6.99 18.21
N THR A 2 57.44 -7.44 17.02
CA THR A 2 56.28 -6.91 16.29
C THR A 2 55.03 -7.59 16.82
N GLY A 3 54.29 -6.92 17.71
CA GLY A 3 53.01 -7.40 18.21
C GLY A 3 51.93 -7.26 17.15
N SER A 4 51.59 -8.37 16.50
CA SER A 4 50.39 -8.50 15.68
C SER A 4 49.28 -9.16 16.50
N ALA A 5 48.18 -8.43 16.78
CA ALA A 5 46.81 -8.97 16.89
C ALA A 5 45.82 -7.86 17.31
N PRO A 6 44.51 -7.99 17.03
CA PRO A 6 43.83 -9.04 16.26
C PRO A 6 43.13 -8.50 15.01
N ALA A 7 42.92 -9.39 14.04
CA ALA A 7 42.02 -9.14 12.92
C ALA A 7 40.60 -8.89 13.46
N ALA A 8 39.98 -7.82 12.97
CA ALA A 8 38.58 -7.52 13.23
C ALA A 8 37.73 -8.76 12.92
N GLU A 9 37.02 -9.27 13.92
CA GLU A 9 35.99 -10.28 13.73
C GLU A 9 34.99 -9.73 12.70
N ALA A 10 34.96 -10.36 11.53
CA ALA A 10 34.00 -10.02 10.50
C ALA A 10 32.59 -10.34 11.04
N GLU A 11 31.79 -9.31 11.27
CA GLU A 11 30.39 -9.44 11.64
C GLU A 11 29.66 -10.46 10.74
N PRO A 12 28.79 -11.33 11.29
CA PRO A 12 28.04 -12.28 10.50
C PRO A 12 27.22 -11.56 9.42
N ARG A 13 27.51 -11.87 8.15
CA ARG A 13 26.91 -11.25 6.97
C ARG A 13 25.38 -11.15 7.06
N ALA A 14 24.86 -9.95 6.81
CA ALA A 14 23.48 -9.49 6.79
C ALA A 14 22.45 -10.27 5.91
N SER A 15 22.80 -11.43 5.36
CA SER A 15 21.92 -12.23 4.48
C SER A 15 20.95 -13.13 5.25
N GLY A 16 21.33 -13.65 6.43
CA GLY A 16 20.46 -14.45 7.30
C GLY A 16 19.24 -13.67 7.83
N ALA A 17 19.40 -12.35 7.98
CA ALA A 17 18.43 -11.49 8.63
C ALA A 17 17.11 -11.32 7.84
N ARG A 18 17.11 -11.47 6.50
CA ARG A 18 15.92 -11.34 5.64
C ARG A 18 15.02 -12.56 5.65
N TRP A 19 15.59 -13.71 5.96
CA TRP A 19 14.86 -14.97 5.99
C TRP A 19 13.92 -15.04 7.18
N LEU A 20 14.26 -14.41 8.32
CA LEU A 20 13.36 -14.37 9.48
C LEU A 20 12.02 -13.72 9.12
N GLU A 21 12.01 -12.52 8.53
CA GLU A 21 10.73 -11.87 8.21
C GLU A 21 9.99 -12.63 7.11
N LEU A 22 10.69 -13.21 6.14
CA LEU A 22 10.05 -14.04 5.12
C LEU A 22 9.40 -15.27 5.75
N LEU A 23 10.12 -16.01 6.60
CA LEU A 23 9.61 -17.22 7.26
C LEU A 23 8.44 -16.90 8.18
N VAL A 24 8.50 -15.80 8.94
CA VAL A 24 7.39 -15.39 9.82
C VAL A 24 6.18 -14.94 9.00
N ALA A 25 6.38 -14.20 7.90
CA ALA A 25 5.29 -13.81 7.01
C ALA A 25 4.62 -15.03 6.37
N LEU A 26 5.40 -16.02 5.92
CA LEU A 26 4.90 -17.30 5.41
C LEU A 26 4.18 -18.11 6.49
N ALA A 27 4.71 -18.15 7.72
CA ALA A 27 4.07 -18.83 8.84
C ALA A 27 2.76 -18.16 9.26
N CYS A 28 2.64 -16.84 9.11
CA CYS A 28 1.40 -16.09 9.37
C CYS A 28 0.41 -16.18 8.21
N ALA A 29 0.84 -16.48 6.97
CA ALA A 29 -0.04 -16.47 5.81
C ALA A 29 -1.33 -17.31 5.97
N PRO A 30 -1.28 -18.55 6.52
CA PRO A 30 -2.48 -19.37 6.71
C PRO A 30 -3.58 -18.73 7.56
N ILE A 31 -3.25 -17.75 8.42
CA ILE A 31 -4.22 -16.99 9.22
C ILE A 31 -5.25 -16.28 8.31
N PHE A 32 -4.88 -15.94 7.07
CA PHE A 32 -5.76 -15.30 6.09
C PHE A 32 -6.56 -16.30 5.23
N ALA A 33 -6.33 -17.61 5.38
CA ALA A 33 -6.99 -18.71 4.65
C ALA A 33 -8.45 -18.95 5.12
N VAL A 34 -9.15 -17.90 5.53
CA VAL A 34 -10.53 -17.99 6.00
C VAL A 34 -11.52 -17.89 4.83
N ALA A 35 -12.72 -18.42 5.01
CA ALA A 35 -13.80 -18.26 4.03
C ALA A 35 -14.08 -16.76 3.75
N VAL A 36 -14.50 -16.46 2.52
CA VAL A 36 -14.93 -15.11 2.13
C VAL A 36 -16.29 -14.84 2.77
N LYS A 37 -16.37 -13.80 3.62
CA LYS A 37 -17.61 -13.46 4.37
C LYS A 37 -18.24 -12.14 3.95
N SER A 38 -17.72 -11.49 2.91
CA SER A 38 -18.21 -10.18 2.48
C SER A 38 -19.42 -10.30 1.56
N TRP A 39 -20.39 -9.43 1.82
CA TRP A 39 -21.57 -9.24 0.99
C TRP A 39 -21.26 -8.41 -0.26
N ASP A 40 -20.29 -7.49 -0.16
CA ASP A 40 -19.85 -6.58 -1.22
C ASP A 40 -18.85 -7.18 -2.22
N VAL A 41 -18.29 -8.38 -1.95
CA VAL A 41 -17.29 -9.01 -2.82
C VAL A 41 -17.80 -9.24 -4.24
N TRP A 42 -19.09 -9.57 -4.40
CA TRP A 42 -19.70 -9.78 -5.70
C TRP A 42 -19.79 -8.50 -6.52
N TRP A 43 -19.93 -7.36 -5.87
CA TRP A 43 -19.88 -6.05 -6.53
C TRP A 43 -18.49 -5.77 -7.09
N HIS A 44 -17.44 -6.04 -6.30
CA HIS A 44 -16.05 -5.93 -6.75
C HIS A 44 -15.76 -6.83 -7.95
N LEU A 45 -16.22 -8.09 -7.91
CA LEU A 45 -16.08 -9.02 -9.02
C LEU A 45 -16.84 -8.60 -10.28
N ALA A 46 -18.09 -8.14 -10.13
CA ALA A 46 -18.89 -7.65 -11.24
C ALA A 46 -18.26 -6.43 -11.91
N THR A 47 -17.75 -5.50 -11.11
CA THR A 47 -17.04 -4.31 -11.56
C THR A 47 -15.74 -4.67 -12.28
N GLY A 48 -14.91 -5.53 -11.68
CA GLY A 48 -13.67 -5.99 -12.30
C GLY A 48 -13.91 -6.70 -13.63
N ARG A 49 -14.96 -7.54 -13.70
CA ARG A 49 -15.39 -8.19 -14.95
C ARG A 49 -15.85 -7.18 -16.00
N TYR A 50 -16.61 -6.15 -15.59
CA TYR A 50 -17.05 -5.09 -16.48
C TYR A 50 -15.85 -4.35 -17.09
N ILE A 51 -14.90 -3.92 -16.26
CA ILE A 51 -13.70 -3.22 -16.72
C ILE A 51 -12.88 -4.12 -17.65
N ALA A 52 -12.69 -5.39 -17.28
CA ALA A 52 -11.95 -6.35 -18.10
C ALA A 52 -12.61 -6.60 -19.47
N ALA A 53 -13.95 -6.60 -19.54
CA ALA A 53 -14.68 -6.84 -20.79
C ALA A 53 -14.82 -5.58 -21.66
N GLN A 54 -14.96 -4.41 -21.04
CA GLN A 54 -15.25 -3.15 -21.75
C GLN A 54 -14.01 -2.27 -21.94
N HIS A 55 -12.90 -2.61 -21.29
CA HIS A 55 -11.63 -1.87 -21.30
C HIS A 55 -11.81 -0.39 -20.90
N ARG A 56 -12.83 -0.10 -20.08
CA ARG A 56 -13.18 1.23 -19.61
C ARG A 56 -13.75 1.19 -18.21
N ILE A 57 -13.55 2.29 -17.48
CA ILE A 57 -14.21 2.52 -16.21
C ILE A 57 -15.67 2.92 -16.49
N PRO A 58 -16.67 2.35 -15.79
CA PRO A 58 -18.06 2.75 -15.94
C PRO A 58 -18.27 4.20 -15.48
N ASP A 59 -18.83 5.03 -16.36
CA ASP A 59 -19.22 6.43 -16.04
C ASP A 59 -20.58 6.51 -15.33
N THR A 60 -21.42 5.48 -15.51
CA THR A 60 -22.76 5.36 -14.93
C THR A 60 -22.96 4.00 -14.28
N ASP A 61 -23.89 3.90 -13.34
CA ASP A 61 -24.18 2.67 -12.59
C ASP A 61 -24.83 1.62 -13.50
N PRO A 62 -24.16 0.49 -13.80
CA PRO A 62 -24.72 -0.55 -14.64
C PRO A 62 -25.45 -1.65 -13.85
N PHE A 63 -25.34 -1.64 -12.51
CA PHE A 63 -25.67 -2.78 -11.64
C PHE A 63 -26.88 -2.51 -10.73
N SER A 64 -27.02 -1.30 -10.21
CA SER A 64 -28.09 -0.95 -9.28
C SER A 64 -29.46 -1.05 -9.93
N TYR A 65 -30.45 -1.51 -9.17
CA TYR A 65 -31.84 -1.57 -9.64
C TYR A 65 -32.49 -0.18 -9.69
N THR A 66 -32.27 0.65 -8.66
CA THR A 66 -32.92 1.97 -8.51
C THR A 66 -32.14 3.13 -9.11
N MET A 67 -30.82 2.99 -9.27
CA MET A 67 -29.92 4.06 -9.76
C MET A 67 -29.30 3.73 -11.12
N LYS A 68 -29.90 2.80 -11.87
CA LYS A 68 -29.34 2.34 -13.15
C LYS A 68 -29.21 3.51 -14.13
N GLY A 69 -28.01 3.69 -14.68
CA GLY A 69 -27.72 4.76 -15.63
C GLY A 69 -27.41 6.11 -15.00
N GLU A 70 -27.54 6.26 -13.67
CA GLU A 70 -27.09 7.45 -12.95
C GLU A 70 -25.57 7.51 -12.89
N PRO A 71 -24.96 8.72 -12.77
CA PRO A 71 -23.52 8.86 -12.64
C PRO A 71 -22.97 8.04 -11.47
N TRP A 72 -22.01 7.17 -11.74
CA TRP A 72 -21.40 6.33 -10.71
C TRP A 72 -19.92 6.63 -10.55
N ARG A 73 -19.54 6.94 -9.31
CA ARG A 73 -18.15 7.19 -8.96
C ARG A 73 -17.49 5.91 -8.49
N LEU A 74 -16.63 5.37 -9.35
CA LEU A 74 -15.89 4.16 -9.01
C LEU A 74 -14.73 4.46 -8.05
N VAL A 75 -14.73 3.79 -6.90
CA VAL A 75 -13.75 4.01 -5.82
C VAL A 75 -12.66 2.92 -5.76
N ASN A 76 -12.82 1.77 -6.43
CA ASN A 76 -11.88 0.64 -6.29
C ASN A 76 -11.54 -0.08 -7.61
N GLY A 77 -11.70 0.56 -8.77
CA GLY A 77 -11.63 -0.12 -10.07
C GLY A 77 -10.38 -0.97 -10.35
N VAL A 78 -9.20 -0.51 -9.93
CA VAL A 78 -7.96 -1.28 -10.12
C VAL A 78 -7.92 -2.48 -9.16
N ALA A 79 -8.35 -2.30 -7.91
CA ALA A 79 -8.45 -3.41 -6.98
C ALA A 79 -9.51 -4.42 -7.42
N ASP A 80 -10.64 -3.96 -7.96
CA ASP A 80 -11.70 -4.79 -8.50
C ASP A 80 -11.20 -5.64 -9.68
N LEU A 81 -10.39 -5.06 -10.56
CA LEU A 81 -9.74 -5.79 -11.65
C LEU A 81 -8.75 -6.85 -11.14
N VAL A 82 -7.95 -6.54 -10.12
CA VAL A 82 -7.04 -7.50 -9.49
C VAL A 82 -7.81 -8.66 -8.85
N LEU A 83 -8.83 -8.35 -8.04
CA LEU A 83 -9.67 -9.36 -7.38
C LEU A 83 -10.41 -10.23 -8.41
N TYR A 84 -10.94 -9.62 -9.47
CA TYR A 84 -11.53 -10.34 -10.59
C TYR A 84 -10.51 -11.25 -11.29
N GLY A 85 -9.27 -10.80 -11.51
CA GLY A 85 -8.22 -11.63 -12.11
C GLY A 85 -7.93 -12.90 -11.29
N PHE A 86 -7.79 -12.77 -9.97
CA PHE A 86 -7.66 -13.94 -9.08
C PHE A 86 -8.90 -14.86 -9.16
N HIS A 87 -10.10 -14.29 -9.15
CA HIS A 87 -11.34 -15.05 -9.23
C HIS A 87 -11.52 -15.73 -10.60
N ALA A 88 -11.14 -15.09 -11.69
CA ALA A 88 -11.23 -15.65 -13.04
C ALA A 88 -10.29 -16.86 -13.19
N ALA A 89 -9.14 -16.86 -12.51
CA ALA A 89 -8.18 -17.95 -12.55
C ALA A 89 -8.57 -19.15 -11.67
N LEU A 90 -9.08 -18.92 -10.47
CA LEU A 90 -9.25 -19.96 -9.44
C LEU A 90 -10.62 -19.95 -8.73
N GLY A 91 -11.59 -19.19 -9.24
CA GLY A 91 -12.89 -18.98 -8.60
C GLY A 91 -12.76 -18.34 -7.21
N VAL A 92 -13.63 -18.75 -6.28
CA VAL A 92 -13.61 -18.27 -4.89
C VAL A 92 -12.27 -18.58 -4.19
N ALA A 93 -11.61 -19.68 -4.54
CA ALA A 93 -10.29 -20.01 -4.00
C ALA A 93 -9.24 -18.95 -4.39
N GLY A 94 -9.36 -18.34 -5.58
CA GLY A 94 -8.51 -17.23 -6.00
C GLY A 94 -8.57 -16.03 -5.07
N LEU A 95 -9.75 -15.72 -4.52
CA LEU A 95 -9.90 -14.64 -3.54
C LEU A 95 -9.21 -14.97 -2.22
N VAL A 96 -9.21 -16.24 -1.82
CA VAL A 96 -8.43 -16.69 -0.66
C VAL A 96 -6.94 -16.52 -0.95
N VAL A 97 -6.46 -16.93 -2.13
CA VAL A 97 -5.07 -16.73 -2.56
C VAL A 97 -4.68 -15.26 -2.55
N ALA A 98 -5.54 -14.36 -3.05
CA ALA A 98 -5.29 -12.92 -3.01
C ALA A 98 -5.07 -12.42 -1.57
N LYS A 99 -5.90 -12.86 -0.62
CA LYS A 99 -5.72 -12.52 0.81
C LYS A 99 -4.42 -13.07 1.38
N LEU A 100 -4.05 -14.30 1.05
CA LEU A 100 -2.78 -14.90 1.47
C LEU A 100 -1.60 -14.07 0.98
N VAL A 101 -1.57 -13.74 -0.32
CA VAL A 101 -0.48 -13.01 -0.96
C VAL A 101 -0.35 -11.60 -0.39
N PHE A 102 -1.42 -10.80 -0.41
CA PHE A 102 -1.34 -9.40 0.04
C PHE A 102 -1.24 -9.28 1.56
N GLY A 103 -1.84 -10.20 2.33
CA GLY A 103 -1.69 -10.27 3.78
C GLY A 103 -0.24 -10.59 4.17
N ALA A 104 0.35 -11.65 3.59
CA ALA A 104 1.74 -12.01 3.84
C ALA A 104 2.71 -10.91 3.37
N LEU A 105 2.44 -10.28 2.23
CA LEU A 105 3.23 -9.14 1.74
C LEU A 105 3.21 -7.97 2.73
N THR A 106 2.04 -7.63 3.28
CA THR A 106 1.91 -6.56 4.28
C THR A 106 2.73 -6.88 5.53
N VAL A 107 2.60 -8.10 6.06
CA VAL A 107 3.34 -8.57 7.25
C VAL A 107 4.85 -8.55 7.01
N LEU A 108 5.30 -9.00 5.84
CA LEU A 108 6.70 -8.97 5.44
C LEU A 108 7.24 -7.53 5.41
N LEU A 109 6.53 -6.62 4.76
CA LEU A 109 6.94 -5.21 4.63
C LEU A 109 7.03 -4.52 5.99
N VAL A 110 6.10 -4.79 6.90
CA VAL A 110 6.16 -4.31 8.29
C VAL A 110 7.40 -4.86 9.01
N GLY A 111 7.68 -6.16 8.89
CA GLY A 111 8.87 -6.76 9.48
C GLY A 111 10.17 -6.15 8.95
N LEU A 112 10.25 -5.91 7.64
CA LEU A 112 11.39 -5.27 7.00
C LEU A 112 11.57 -3.82 7.46
N GLY A 113 10.49 -3.07 7.64
CA GLY A 113 10.51 -1.71 8.19
C GLY A 113 10.98 -1.70 9.65
N ALA A 114 10.42 -2.59 10.49
CA ALA A 114 10.82 -2.71 11.89
C ALA A 114 12.30 -3.10 12.04
N ARG A 115 12.83 -3.96 11.15
CA ARG A 115 14.27 -4.27 11.13
C ARG A 115 15.12 -3.05 10.80
N ARG A 116 14.70 -2.23 9.83
CA ARG A 116 15.44 -1.01 9.48
C ARG A 116 15.49 -0.01 10.63
N LEU A 117 14.41 0.07 11.39
CA LEU A 117 14.34 0.86 12.64
C LEU A 117 15.20 0.28 13.79
N GLY A 118 15.97 -0.79 13.56
CA GLY A 118 16.84 -1.39 14.58
C GLY A 118 16.09 -2.23 15.63
N ALA A 119 14.82 -2.59 15.39
CA ALA A 119 14.06 -3.38 16.36
C ALA A 119 14.66 -4.78 16.54
N GLY A 120 14.78 -5.22 17.80
CA GLY A 120 15.21 -6.58 18.14
C GLY A 120 14.30 -7.66 17.55
N ALA A 121 14.85 -8.86 17.29
CA ALA A 121 14.12 -9.95 16.64
C ALA A 121 12.77 -10.28 17.30
N GLY A 122 12.71 -10.34 18.63
CA GLY A 122 11.47 -10.62 19.36
C GLY A 122 10.38 -9.57 19.10
N LEU A 123 10.71 -8.28 19.15
CA LEU A 123 9.76 -7.19 18.88
C LEU A 123 9.26 -7.24 17.44
N ARG A 124 10.14 -7.54 16.48
CA ARG A 124 9.77 -7.67 15.06
C ARG A 124 8.77 -8.80 14.85
N VAL A 125 9.04 -9.98 15.40
CA VAL A 125 8.12 -11.12 15.33
C VAL A 125 6.78 -10.79 16.00
N ALA A 126 6.81 -10.21 17.20
CA ALA A 126 5.60 -9.82 17.92
C ALA A 126 4.76 -8.82 17.13
N LEU A 127 5.38 -7.80 16.54
CA LEU A 127 4.70 -6.80 15.70
C LEU A 127 4.10 -7.45 14.45
N MET A 128 4.84 -8.33 13.78
CA MET A 128 4.36 -9.04 12.59
C MET A 128 3.13 -9.90 12.89
N ILE A 129 3.15 -10.65 14.00
CA ILE A 129 2.01 -11.44 14.47
C ILE A 129 0.84 -10.52 14.83
N ALA A 130 1.07 -9.44 15.58
CA ALA A 130 0.03 -8.49 15.97
C ALA A 130 -0.65 -7.87 14.74
N VAL A 131 0.12 -7.44 13.74
CA VAL A 131 -0.41 -6.93 12.47
C VAL A 131 -1.18 -8.02 11.71
N ALA A 132 -0.67 -9.25 11.66
CA ALA A 132 -1.38 -10.35 11.00
C ALA A 132 -2.75 -10.60 11.64
N LEU A 133 -2.84 -10.61 12.97
CA LEU A 133 -4.09 -10.81 13.70
C LEU A 133 -5.07 -9.63 13.53
N LEU A 134 -4.58 -8.39 13.61
CA LEU A 134 -5.40 -7.18 13.38
C LEU A 134 -5.98 -7.16 11.96
N LEU A 135 -5.14 -7.50 10.98
CA LEU A 135 -5.57 -7.58 9.60
C LEU A 135 -6.56 -8.73 9.39
N GLN A 136 -6.35 -9.92 9.97
CA GLN A 136 -7.24 -11.07 9.78
C GLN A 136 -8.72 -10.72 10.03
N ALA A 137 -9.00 -9.97 11.10
CA ALA A 137 -10.36 -9.57 11.45
C ALA A 137 -11.03 -8.79 10.31
N ARG A 138 -10.28 -7.91 9.62
CA ARG A 138 -10.76 -7.07 8.53
C ARG A 138 -10.65 -7.73 7.15
N LEU A 139 -9.63 -8.54 6.92
CA LEU A 139 -9.35 -9.21 5.64
C LEU A 139 -10.30 -10.40 5.40
N SER A 140 -11.01 -10.89 6.43
CA SER A 140 -12.12 -11.86 6.28
C SER A 140 -13.17 -11.43 5.25
N LEU A 141 -13.26 -10.13 4.98
CA LEU A 141 -14.18 -9.51 4.04
C LEU A 141 -13.67 -9.49 2.58
N ALA A 142 -12.48 -9.99 2.23
CA ALA A 142 -11.99 -10.00 0.83
C ALA A 142 -12.17 -8.65 0.09
N ARG A 143 -11.87 -7.54 0.79
CA ARG A 143 -12.06 -6.18 0.32
C ARG A 143 -10.80 -5.61 -0.33
N PRO A 144 -10.93 -4.56 -1.18
CA PRO A 144 -9.80 -3.78 -1.70
C PRO A 144 -8.80 -3.28 -0.65
N LEU A 145 -9.22 -3.16 0.62
CA LEU A 145 -8.36 -2.86 1.77
C LEU A 145 -7.12 -3.76 1.85
N ILE A 146 -7.17 -5.02 1.37
CA ILE A 146 -6.03 -5.95 1.40
C ILE A 146 -4.83 -5.38 0.62
N LEU A 147 -5.10 -4.71 -0.51
CA LEU A 147 -4.08 -4.06 -1.34
C LEU A 147 -3.66 -2.72 -0.73
N GLY A 148 -4.63 -1.97 -0.18
CA GLY A 148 -4.36 -0.71 0.50
C GLY A 148 -3.41 -0.86 1.69
N ALA A 149 -3.57 -1.91 2.50
CA ALA A 149 -2.70 -2.22 3.63
C ALA A 149 -1.25 -2.52 3.18
N ALA A 150 -1.08 -3.29 2.10
CA ALA A 150 0.24 -3.58 1.53
C ALA A 150 0.92 -2.30 1.03
N LEU A 151 0.16 -1.40 0.39
CA LEU A 151 0.68 -0.11 -0.07
C LEU A 151 1.06 0.81 1.10
N ILE A 152 0.29 0.85 2.20
CA ILE A 152 0.68 1.60 3.41
C ILE A 152 2.01 1.06 3.95
N ALA A 153 2.15 -0.26 4.08
CA ALA A 153 3.38 -0.87 4.59
C ALA A 153 4.58 -0.60 3.67
N ALA A 154 4.37 -0.64 2.35
CA ALA A 154 5.38 -0.25 1.37
C ALA A 154 5.75 1.24 1.49
N GLY A 155 4.76 2.11 1.68
CA GLY A 155 4.94 3.55 1.91
C GLY A 155 5.76 3.87 3.16
N ASN A 156 5.54 3.15 4.26
CA ASN A 156 6.37 3.28 5.47
C ASN A 156 7.81 2.89 5.18
N LEU A 157 8.04 1.76 4.49
CA LEU A 157 9.38 1.32 4.13
C LEU A 157 10.07 2.29 3.15
N ALA A 158 9.30 2.89 2.22
CA ALA A 158 9.79 3.91 1.30
C ALA A 158 10.16 5.21 2.05
N ALA A 159 9.34 5.66 3.00
CA ALA A 159 9.64 6.83 3.83
C ALA A 159 10.93 6.64 4.64
N LEU A 160 11.09 5.49 5.30
CA LEU A 160 12.33 5.16 6.03
C LEU A 160 13.56 5.16 5.12
N ARG A 161 13.44 4.59 3.92
CA ARG A 161 14.53 4.62 2.92
C ARG A 161 14.92 6.04 2.51
N LEU A 162 13.96 6.95 2.42
CA LEU A 162 14.24 8.34 2.04
C LEU A 162 14.95 9.11 3.13
N GLU A 163 14.56 8.87 4.38
CA GLU A 163 15.23 9.45 5.55
C GLU A 163 16.68 8.94 5.67
N GLU A 164 16.90 7.65 5.41
CA GLU A 164 18.24 7.04 5.38
C GLU A 164 19.09 7.53 4.20
N ASP A 165 18.48 7.88 3.06
CA ASP A 165 19.18 8.29 1.82
C ASP A 165 19.58 9.79 1.83
N GLY A 166 20.57 10.13 2.66
CA GLY A 166 21.10 11.50 2.78
C GLY A 166 21.76 12.06 1.50
N ASP A 167 22.25 11.19 0.61
CA ASP A 167 22.88 11.56 -0.67
C ASP A 167 21.87 11.76 -1.81
N GLY A 168 20.64 11.28 -1.63
CA GLY A 168 19.62 11.23 -2.65
C GLY A 168 20.04 10.34 -3.82
N LYS A 169 20.62 9.16 -3.58
CA LYS A 169 20.99 8.22 -4.64
C LYS A 169 19.89 7.19 -4.89
N ASP A 170 19.20 6.74 -3.86
CA ASP A 170 18.10 5.79 -3.98
C ASP A 170 16.84 6.48 -4.51
N ARG A 171 16.50 6.17 -5.76
CA ARG A 171 15.30 6.72 -6.43
C ARG A 171 14.07 5.85 -6.23
N ALA A 172 14.23 4.62 -5.76
CA ALA A 172 13.13 3.66 -5.67
C ALA A 172 11.98 4.13 -4.77
N PRO A 173 12.22 4.76 -3.60
CA PRO A 173 11.14 5.26 -2.75
C PRO A 173 10.30 6.36 -3.40
N LEU A 174 10.95 7.32 -4.06
CA LEU A 174 10.24 8.41 -4.75
C LEU A 174 9.51 7.89 -5.98
N ALA A 175 10.10 6.95 -6.72
CA ALA A 175 9.41 6.29 -7.82
C ALA A 175 8.17 5.54 -7.32
N PHE A 176 8.26 4.85 -6.17
CA PHE A 176 7.10 4.22 -5.54
C PHE A 176 6.00 5.25 -5.27
N PHE A 177 6.29 6.36 -4.59
CA PHE A 177 5.27 7.39 -4.31
C PHE A 177 4.72 8.04 -5.58
N ALA A 178 5.59 8.42 -6.52
CA ALA A 178 5.20 9.10 -7.76
C ALA A 178 4.31 8.23 -8.67
N LEU A 179 4.48 6.91 -8.65
CA LEU A 179 3.69 5.97 -9.44
C LEU A 179 2.46 5.48 -8.69
N SER A 180 2.59 5.15 -7.40
CA SER A 180 1.51 4.56 -6.62
C SER A 180 0.44 5.59 -6.26
N LEU A 181 0.78 6.79 -5.78
CA LEU A 181 -0.23 7.74 -5.27
C LEU A 181 -1.27 8.21 -6.29
N PRO A 182 -0.93 8.39 -7.60
CA PRO A 182 -1.94 8.65 -8.61
C PRO A 182 -2.97 7.51 -8.80
N ILE A 183 -2.53 6.26 -8.73
CA ILE A 183 -3.38 5.08 -8.98
C ILE A 183 -4.02 4.52 -7.70
N TRP A 184 -3.43 4.80 -6.54
CA TRP A 184 -3.85 4.26 -5.25
C TRP A 184 -5.31 4.54 -4.92
N PRO A 185 -5.91 5.71 -5.23
CA PRO A 185 -7.32 5.90 -4.99
C PRO A 185 -8.23 4.95 -5.76
N LEU A 186 -7.80 4.47 -6.93
CA LEU A 186 -8.51 3.45 -7.69
C LEU A 186 -8.29 2.04 -7.13
N ILE A 187 -7.38 1.90 -6.16
CA ILE A 187 -7.15 0.66 -5.40
C ILE A 187 -7.90 0.71 -4.09
N HIS A 188 -7.74 1.80 -3.31
CA HIS A 188 -8.38 1.97 -2.02
C HIS A 188 -8.23 3.42 -1.50
N GLY A 189 -9.24 3.90 -0.76
CA GLY A 189 -9.25 5.25 -0.15
C GLY A 189 -8.14 5.53 0.88
N THR A 190 -7.37 4.51 1.28
CA THR A 190 -6.14 4.68 2.10
C THR A 190 -5.04 5.49 1.42
N ALA A 191 -5.20 5.85 0.15
CA ALA A 191 -4.32 6.79 -0.55
C ALA A 191 -4.07 8.08 0.24
N ILE A 192 -5.02 8.52 1.08
CA ILE A 192 -4.84 9.68 1.97
C ILE A 192 -3.72 9.46 3.00
N VAL A 193 -3.55 8.23 3.49
CA VAL A 193 -2.45 7.85 4.39
C VAL A 193 -1.13 7.88 3.61
N GLY A 194 -1.14 7.41 2.36
CA GLY A 194 0.03 7.49 1.46
C GLY A 194 0.50 8.93 1.22
N LEU A 195 -0.44 9.86 0.99
CA LEU A 195 -0.13 11.29 0.88
C LEU A 195 0.47 11.83 2.19
N ALA A 196 -0.11 11.47 3.33
CA ALA A 196 0.41 11.88 4.63
C ALA A 196 1.83 11.34 4.88
N GLN A 197 2.13 10.09 4.48
CA GLN A 197 3.46 9.50 4.56
C GLN A 197 4.48 10.30 3.73
N LEU A 198 4.16 10.62 2.46
CA LEU A 198 5.03 11.42 1.59
C LEU A 198 5.21 12.85 2.15
N GLY A 199 4.13 13.48 2.60
CA GLY A 199 4.18 14.82 3.17
C GLY A 199 5.05 14.89 4.43
N LEU A 200 4.88 13.94 5.35
CA LEU A 200 5.63 13.89 6.60
C LEU A 200 7.13 13.65 6.35
N VAL A 201 7.49 12.67 5.51
CA VAL A 201 8.92 12.43 5.21
C VAL A 201 9.53 13.62 4.48
N THR A 202 8.77 14.29 3.60
CA THR A 202 9.24 15.53 2.95
C THR A 202 9.51 16.63 3.98
N LEU A 203 8.60 16.80 4.95
CA LEU A 203 8.77 17.77 6.05
C LEU A 203 10.02 17.46 6.88
N VAL A 204 10.22 16.20 7.27
CA VAL A 204 11.42 15.75 8.01
C VAL A 204 12.70 16.07 7.23
N LEU A 205 12.73 15.73 5.93
CA LEU A 205 13.89 16.00 5.07
C LEU A 205 14.19 17.49 4.89
N VAL A 206 13.17 18.36 4.86
CA VAL A 206 13.33 19.81 4.76
C VAL A 206 13.83 20.41 6.07
N MET A 207 13.38 19.88 7.22
CA MET A 207 13.81 20.34 8.54
C MET A 207 15.23 19.86 8.91
N GLY A 208 15.68 18.73 8.36
CA GLY A 208 17.03 18.21 8.55
C GLY A 208 18.11 19.13 7.97
N ARG A 209 18.86 19.83 8.82
CA ARG A 209 19.95 20.73 8.40
C ARG A 209 21.20 19.94 7.98
N GLY A 210 21.63 20.07 6.72
CA GLY A 210 23.02 19.84 6.30
C GLY A 210 23.31 18.57 5.49
N ALA A 211 22.55 17.50 5.65
CA ALA A 211 22.61 16.30 4.80
C ALA A 211 21.21 15.98 4.29
N GLY A 212 21.02 15.83 2.99
CA GLY A 212 19.69 15.57 2.41
C GLY A 212 19.02 16.71 1.64
N ALA A 213 19.67 17.87 1.43
CA ALA A 213 19.08 18.96 0.62
C ALA A 213 18.66 18.52 -0.80
N ARG A 214 19.38 17.54 -1.37
CA ARG A 214 18.99 16.91 -2.64
C ARG A 214 17.75 16.02 -2.49
N SER A 215 17.70 15.18 -1.47
CA SER A 215 16.55 14.31 -1.16
C SER A 215 15.30 15.14 -0.87
N ALA A 216 15.43 16.22 -0.08
CA ALA A 216 14.37 17.18 0.19
C ALA A 216 13.82 17.83 -1.09
N ARG A 217 14.69 18.36 -1.97
CA ARG A 217 14.25 18.93 -3.26
C ARG A 217 13.51 17.92 -4.13
N ARG A 218 13.96 16.67 -4.17
CA ARG A 218 13.31 15.62 -4.95
C ARG A 218 12.00 15.16 -4.32
N ALA A 219 11.92 15.09 -3.00
CA ALA A 219 10.68 14.79 -2.28
C ALA A 219 9.65 15.89 -2.51
N LEU A 220 10.05 17.17 -2.46
CA LEU A 220 9.21 18.31 -2.84
C LEU A 220 8.73 18.22 -4.30
N ALA A 221 9.62 17.89 -5.23
CA ALA A 221 9.24 17.71 -6.64
C ALA A 221 8.26 16.53 -6.83
N CYS A 222 8.46 15.42 -6.10
CA CYS A 222 7.56 14.28 -6.09
C CYS A 222 6.19 14.66 -5.51
N LEU A 223 6.16 15.40 -4.40
CA LEU A 223 4.93 15.87 -3.78
C LEU A 223 4.17 16.84 -4.71
N ALA A 224 4.88 17.74 -5.39
CA ALA A 224 4.30 18.63 -6.39
C ALA A 224 3.72 17.83 -7.56
N TRP A 225 4.46 16.86 -8.10
CA TRP A 225 3.99 15.95 -9.13
C TRP A 225 2.70 15.23 -8.71
N VAL A 226 2.71 14.59 -7.54
CA VAL A 226 1.53 13.88 -7.02
C VAL A 226 0.36 14.83 -6.85
N THR A 227 0.58 16.05 -6.35
CA THR A 227 -0.47 17.06 -6.19
C THR A 227 -1.07 17.49 -7.53
N VAL A 228 -0.23 17.72 -8.55
CA VAL A 228 -0.68 18.10 -9.89
C VAL A 228 -1.50 16.98 -10.52
N VAL A 229 -0.99 15.75 -10.46
CA VAL A 229 -1.70 14.58 -11.01
C VAL A 229 -3.00 14.33 -10.25
N ALA A 230 -2.98 14.48 -8.92
CA ALA A 230 -4.17 14.39 -8.09
C ALA A 230 -5.21 15.44 -8.48
N ALA A 231 -4.83 16.70 -8.67
CA ALA A 231 -5.76 17.75 -9.08
C ALA A 231 -6.42 17.47 -10.45
N ALA A 232 -5.77 16.73 -11.33
CA ALA A 232 -6.33 16.32 -12.62
C ALA A 232 -7.23 15.07 -12.53
N ALA A 233 -7.09 14.24 -11.49
CA ALA A 233 -7.81 12.98 -11.37
C ALA A 233 -9.22 13.17 -10.76
N PRO A 234 -10.27 12.52 -11.32
CA PRO A 234 -11.65 12.68 -10.86
C PRO A 234 -11.84 12.40 -9.35
N PHE A 235 -11.28 11.30 -8.85
CA PHE A 235 -11.39 10.92 -7.43
C PHE A 235 -10.93 12.03 -6.47
N TRP A 236 -9.77 12.63 -6.74
CA TRP A 236 -9.16 13.62 -5.86
C TRP A 236 -9.91 14.96 -5.92
N ARG A 237 -10.37 15.36 -7.10
CA ARG A 237 -11.26 16.53 -7.27
C ARG A 237 -12.52 16.38 -6.43
N ASP A 238 -13.09 15.19 -6.43
CA ASP A 238 -14.31 14.86 -5.71
C ASP A 238 -14.10 14.83 -4.20
N LEU A 239 -13.00 14.24 -3.72
CA LEU A 239 -12.63 14.27 -2.30
C LEU A 239 -12.51 15.71 -1.79
N VAL A 240 -11.86 16.58 -2.55
CA VAL A 240 -11.73 18.00 -2.21
C VAL A 240 -13.08 18.71 -2.24
N ALA A 241 -13.93 18.43 -3.24
CA ALA A 241 -15.27 19.01 -3.32
C ALA A 241 -16.13 18.65 -2.10
N VAL A 242 -16.07 17.39 -1.64
CA VAL A 242 -16.74 16.93 -0.41
C VAL A 242 -16.14 17.62 0.82
N ALA A 243 -14.81 17.64 0.96
CA ALA A 243 -14.13 18.22 2.12
C ALA A 243 -14.40 19.73 2.28
N VAL A 244 -14.59 20.46 1.17
CA VAL A 244 -14.84 21.91 1.16
C VAL A 244 -16.34 22.24 1.14
N GLY A 245 -17.23 21.24 1.26
CA GLY A 245 -18.68 21.45 1.25
C GLY A 245 -19.23 21.97 -0.08
N ARG A 246 -18.46 21.84 -1.17
CA ARG A 246 -18.84 22.24 -2.54
C ARG A 246 -19.49 21.11 -3.33
N GLY A 247 -19.61 19.92 -2.74
CA GLY A 247 -20.39 18.82 -3.29
C GLY A 247 -21.88 19.13 -3.19
N GLY A 248 -22.41 19.86 -4.17
CA GLY A 248 -23.85 19.95 -4.37
C GLY A 248 -24.44 18.55 -4.57
N GLY A 249 -25.36 18.16 -3.69
CA GLY A 249 -26.32 17.08 -3.87
C GLY A 249 -25.77 15.77 -4.44
N VAL A 250 -25.11 14.96 -3.61
CA VAL A 250 -25.25 13.51 -3.77
C VAL A 250 -26.36 13.11 -2.81
N THR A 251 -27.60 13.13 -3.32
CA THR A 251 -28.71 12.45 -2.67
C THR A 251 -28.40 10.95 -2.64
N ALA A 252 -28.37 10.42 -1.42
CA ALA A 252 -28.55 9.02 -0.98
C ALA A 252 -27.78 7.92 -1.72
#